data_AF-A0A2U0SJG4-F1
#
_entry.id   AF-A0A2U0SJG4-F1
#
_cell.length_a   1.000
_cell.length_b   1.000
_cell.length_c   1.000
_cell.angle_alpha   90.00
_cell.angle_beta   90.00
_cell.angle_gamma   90.00
#
_symmetry.space_group_name_H-M   'P 1'
#
loop_
_entity.id
_entity.type
_entity.pdbx_description
1 polymer ?
#
loop_
_entity_poly.entity_id
_entity_poly.type
_entity_poly.pdbx_seq_one_letter_code
_entity_poly.pdbx_strand_id
1 'polypeptide(L)'
;MRVWFHDMPVSVRAAIEPDRSAVEELCCASDGLQAAYLFATARSHLDRELQALRPLIASNGFIWVSHPSDAGSALRAEDVASAAATHGMVERDRCAIGSDWTGVKLVVDGDAGSA
;
A
#
# COMPACT_ATOMS: atom_id res chain seq x y z
N MET A 1 -7.59 3.83 -13.53
CA MET A 1 -6.35 3.33 -12.90
C MET A 1 -6.58 1.90 -12.47
N ARG A 2 -5.67 0.96 -12.78
CA ARG A 2 -5.78 -0.45 -12.35
C ARG A 2 -5.31 -0.62 -10.91
N VAL A 3 -6.21 -1.04 -10.04
CA VAL A 3 -5.97 -1.14 -8.60
C VAL A 3 -6.27 -2.54 -8.11
N TRP A 4 -5.41 -3.08 -7.25
CA TRP A 4 -5.69 -4.31 -6.52
C TRP A 4 -5.73 -4.03 -5.01
N PHE A 5 -6.68 -4.65 -4.30
CA PHE A 5 -6.86 -4.48 -2.87
C PHE A 5 -6.57 -5.78 -2.13
N HIS A 6 -5.85 -5.69 -1.01
CA HIS A 6 -5.51 -6.85 -0.20
C HIS A 6 -5.71 -6.59 1.28
N ASP A 7 -6.30 -7.58 1.96
CA ASP A 7 -6.62 -7.57 3.40
C ASP A 7 -7.42 -6.37 3.89
N MET A 8 -8.10 -5.67 2.98
CA MET A 8 -8.94 -4.52 3.30
C MET A 8 -10.08 -4.95 4.24
N PRO A 9 -10.21 -4.35 5.43
CA PRO A 9 -11.31 -4.63 6.34
C PRO A 9 -12.66 -4.33 5.69
N VAL A 10 -13.66 -5.16 5.97
CA VAL A 10 -15.04 -4.98 5.44
C VAL A 10 -15.60 -3.60 5.80
N SER A 11 -15.32 -3.10 7.00
CA SER A 11 -15.75 -1.77 7.44
C SER A 11 -15.16 -0.65 6.57
N VAL A 12 -13.88 -0.75 6.20
CA VAL A 12 -13.21 0.21 5.32
C VAL A 12 -13.75 0.09 3.90
N ARG A 13 -13.95 -1.14 3.40
CA ARG A 13 -14.52 -1.38 2.07
C ARG A 13 -15.89 -0.71 1.92
N ALA A 14 -16.77 -0.87 2.91
CA ALA A 14 -18.10 -0.26 2.91
C ALA A 14 -18.05 1.29 2.89
N ALA A 15 -17.04 1.89 3.53
CA ALA A 15 -16.88 3.34 3.58
C ALA A 15 -16.38 3.95 2.25
N ILE A 16 -15.63 3.19 1.45
CA ILE A 16 -15.04 3.67 0.17
C ILE A 16 -15.87 3.30 -1.07
N GLU A 17 -16.96 2.56 -0.92
CA GLU A 17 -17.86 2.16 -2.03
C GLU A 17 -18.43 3.32 -2.89
N PRO A 18 -18.77 4.52 -2.37
CA PRO A 18 -19.47 5.51 -3.19
C PRO A 18 -18.63 6.26 -4.25
N ASP A 19 -17.29 6.16 -4.26
CA ASP A 19 -16.41 6.97 -5.14
C ASP A 19 -15.50 6.14 -6.08
N ARG A 20 -15.83 4.87 -6.34
CA ARG A 20 -14.96 3.94 -7.12
C ARG A 20 -14.98 4.15 -8.64
N SER A 21 -15.70 5.14 -9.18
CA SER A 21 -15.92 5.29 -10.63
C SER A 21 -14.65 5.55 -11.46
N ALA A 22 -13.55 5.99 -10.82
CA ALA A 22 -12.27 6.26 -11.48
C ALA A 22 -11.25 5.08 -11.44
N VAL A 23 -11.59 3.98 -10.77
CA VAL A 23 -10.66 2.84 -10.57
C VAL A 23 -11.21 1.55 -11.20
N GLU A 24 -10.31 0.82 -11.86
CA GLU A 24 -10.54 -0.53 -12.36
C GLU A 24 -9.98 -1.50 -11.31
N GLU A 25 -10.87 -2.11 -10.52
CA GLU A 25 -10.46 -3.12 -9.52
C GLU A 25 -10.11 -4.44 -10.20
N LEU A 26 -8.87 -4.88 -10.05
CA LEU A 26 -8.42 -6.18 -10.52
C LEU A 26 -8.74 -7.27 -9.51
N CYS A 27 -9.11 -8.46 -10.00
CA CYS A 27 -9.34 -9.62 -9.13
C CYS A 27 -8.04 -10.22 -8.56
N CYS A 28 -6.91 -10.03 -9.25
CA CYS A 28 -5.60 -10.52 -8.86
C CYS A 28 -4.54 -9.45 -9.15
N ALA A 29 -3.47 -9.43 -8.35
CA ALA A 29 -2.27 -8.67 -8.69
C ALA A 29 -1.60 -9.29 -9.93
N SER A 30 -1.28 -8.48 -10.93
CA SER A 30 -0.68 -8.89 -12.19
C SER A 30 0.28 -7.83 -12.73
N ASP A 31 1.12 -8.19 -13.69
CA ASP A 31 2.10 -7.27 -14.29
C ASP A 31 1.48 -5.95 -14.79
N GLY A 32 2.20 -4.85 -14.56
CA GLY A 32 1.76 -3.51 -14.92
C GLY A 32 0.71 -2.93 -13.98
N LEU A 33 0.67 -3.40 -12.73
CA LEU A 33 -0.22 -2.88 -11.70
C LEU A 33 0.12 -1.42 -11.41
N GLN A 34 -0.88 -0.53 -11.52
CA GLN A 34 -0.68 0.91 -11.32
C GLN A 34 -0.78 1.28 -9.84
N ALA A 35 -1.64 0.60 -9.09
CA ALA A 35 -1.68 0.74 -7.64
C ALA A 35 -2.05 -0.57 -6.94
N ALA A 36 -1.45 -0.82 -5.78
CA ALA A 36 -1.96 -1.78 -4.81
C ALA A 36 -2.39 -1.05 -3.54
N TYR A 37 -3.43 -1.52 -2.87
CA TYR A 37 -3.82 -1.05 -1.55
C TYR A 37 -3.85 -2.24 -0.59
N LEU A 38 -2.83 -2.31 0.25
CA LEU A 38 -2.57 -3.34 1.23
C LEU A 38 -2.92 -2.85 2.64
N PHE A 39 -3.58 -3.69 3.43
CA PHE A 39 -3.71 -3.50 4.87
C PHE A 39 -2.83 -4.53 5.58
N ALA A 40 -2.00 -4.08 6.52
CA ALA A 40 -1.09 -4.96 7.23
C ALA A 40 -1.07 -4.62 8.72
N THR A 41 -1.04 -5.65 9.56
CA THR A 41 -0.96 -5.51 11.03
C THR A 41 0.30 -6.14 11.62
N ALA A 42 1.09 -6.83 10.80
CA ALA A 42 2.31 -7.52 11.19
C ALA A 42 3.42 -7.30 10.15
N ARG A 43 4.66 -7.17 10.64
CA ARG A 43 5.84 -6.90 9.81
C ARG A 43 6.14 -8.02 8.81
N SER A 44 6.07 -9.28 9.24
CA SER A 44 6.31 -10.45 8.38
C SER A 44 5.31 -10.56 7.23
N HIS A 45 4.05 -10.22 7.50
CA HIS A 45 3.01 -10.16 6.47
C HIS A 45 3.31 -9.06 5.45
N LEU A 46 3.61 -7.85 5.94
CA LEU A 46 3.99 -6.73 5.07
C LEU A 46 5.18 -7.08 4.17
N ASP A 47 6.25 -7.66 4.73
CA ASP A 47 7.43 -8.04 3.95
C ASP A 47 7.09 -9.04 2.83
N ARG A 48 6.28 -10.05 3.13
CA ARG A 48 5.85 -11.05 2.15
C ARG A 48 5.07 -10.41 1.00
N GLU A 49 4.12 -9.53 1.33
CA GLU A 49 3.28 -8.88 0.32
C GLU A 49 4.08 -7.89 -0.52
N LEU A 50 4.99 -7.11 0.09
CA LEU A 50 5.87 -6.20 -0.65
C LEU A 50 6.81 -6.98 -1.57
N GLN A 51 7.37 -8.11 -1.12
CA GLN A 51 8.20 -8.98 -1.97
C GLN A 51 7.43 -9.48 -3.20
N ALA A 52 6.16 -9.86 -3.03
CA ALA A 52 5.31 -10.36 -4.11
C ALA A 52 4.84 -9.25 -5.07
N LEU A 53 4.52 -8.06 -4.53
CA LEU A 53 3.98 -6.94 -5.30
C LEU A 53 5.07 -6.17 -6.05
N ARG A 54 6.26 -6.03 -5.48
CA ARG A 54 7.35 -5.24 -6.05
C ARG A 54 7.65 -5.51 -7.53
N PRO A 55 7.70 -6.76 -8.04
CA PRO A 55 7.91 -7.01 -9.46
C PRO A 55 6.68 -6.72 -10.34
N LEU A 56 5.47 -6.68 -9.78
CA LEU A 56 4.21 -6.49 -10.52
C LEU A 56 3.85 -5.01 -10.70
N ILE A 57 4.30 -4.16 -9.78
CA ILE A 57 4.06 -2.72 -9.80
C ILE A 57 4.81 -2.06 -10.96
N ALA A 58 4.07 -1.28 -11.76
CA ALA A 58 4.64 -0.48 -12.84
C ALA A 58 5.64 0.57 -12.31
N SER A 59 6.59 1.02 -13.14
CA SER A 59 7.63 1.97 -12.73
C SER A 59 7.09 3.30 -12.16
N ASN A 60 5.91 3.74 -12.60
CA ASN A 60 5.22 4.93 -12.09
C ASN A 60 4.05 4.59 -11.13
N GLY A 61 3.96 3.32 -10.72
CA GLY A 61 2.95 2.83 -9.79
C GLY A 61 3.32 3.06 -8.33
N PHE A 62 2.38 2.75 -7.44
CA PHE A 62 2.57 2.90 -6.00
C PHE A 62 1.80 1.83 -5.22
N ILE A 63 2.19 1.63 -3.96
CA ILE A 63 1.49 0.77 -3.01
C ILE A 63 1.03 1.65 -1.85
N TRP A 64 -0.27 1.69 -1.58
CA TRP A 64 -0.78 2.18 -0.31
C TRP A 64 -0.74 1.06 0.72
N VAL A 65 -0.09 1.31 1.85
CA VAL A 65 -0.07 0.40 2.99
C VAL A 65 -0.77 1.07 4.15
N SER A 66 -1.87 0.49 4.63
CA SER A 66 -2.52 0.90 5.86
C SER A 66 -2.11 0.00 7.01
N HIS A 67 -1.54 0.60 8.05
CA HIS A 67 -1.25 -0.05 9.32
C HIS A 67 -2.12 0.54 10.43
N PRO A 68 -2.37 -0.20 11.54
CA PRO A 68 -3.15 0.33 12.65
C PRO A 68 -2.48 1.58 13.22
N SER A 69 -3.29 2.61 13.52
CA SER A 69 -2.85 3.85 14.17
C SER A 69 -2.60 3.68 15.67
N ASP A 70 -3.04 2.56 16.25
CA ASP A 70 -2.96 2.31 17.68
C ASP A 70 -1.51 2.15 18.18
N ALA A 71 -1.22 2.76 19.33
CA ALA A 71 0.10 2.74 19.92
C ALA A 71 0.49 1.39 20.56
N GLY A 72 -0.40 0.40 20.61
CA GLY A 72 -0.11 -0.99 20.97
C GLY A 72 0.11 -1.91 19.77
N SER A 73 -0.04 -1.41 18.54
CA SER A 73 0.12 -2.20 17.32
C SER A 73 1.53 -2.78 17.18
N ALA A 74 1.60 -4.02 16.69
CA ALA A 74 2.84 -4.73 16.39
C ALA A 74 3.54 -4.19 15.12
N LEU A 75 2.81 -3.48 14.26
CA LEU A 75 3.35 -2.83 13.07
C LEU A 75 3.27 -1.31 13.24
N ARG A 76 4.44 -0.68 13.37
CA ARG A 76 4.62 0.77 13.49
C ARG A 76 4.94 1.41 12.15
N ALA A 77 4.86 2.73 12.09
CA ALA A 77 5.26 3.50 10.91
C ALA A 77 6.73 3.27 10.50
N GLU A 78 7.65 3.16 11.48
CA GLU A 78 9.06 2.86 11.22
C GLU A 78 9.26 1.47 10.61
N ASP A 79 8.45 0.49 11.02
CA ASP A 79 8.46 -0.86 10.47
C ASP A 79 8.00 -0.84 9.01
N VAL A 80 7.00 -0.02 8.66
CA VAL A 80 6.54 0.13 7.28
C VAL A 80 7.63 0.74 6.40
N ALA A 81 8.26 1.83 6.85
CA ALA A 81 9.33 2.48 6.10
C ALA A 81 10.55 1.56 5.91
N SER A 82 10.93 0.81 6.95
CA SER A 82 12.02 -0.18 6.89
C SER A 82 11.71 -1.35 5.94
N ALA A 83 10.45 -1.80 5.88
CA ALA A 83 10.01 -2.85 4.95
C ALA A 83 10.08 -2.35 3.51
N ALA A 84 9.53 -1.15 3.28
CA ALA A 84 9.58 -0.50 1.97
C ALA A 84 11.03 -0.40 1.45
N ALA A 85 11.95 0.09 2.27
CA ALA A 85 13.35 0.25 1.90
C ALA A 85 14.02 -1.08 1.51
N THR A 86 13.69 -2.16 2.22
CA THR A 86 14.20 -3.52 1.92
C THR A 86 13.80 -4.00 0.52
N HIS A 87 12.62 -3.59 0.04
CA HIS A 87 12.10 -3.92 -1.29
C HIS A 87 12.36 -2.84 -2.34
N GLY A 88 13.26 -1.89 -2.06
CA GLY A 88 13.60 -0.80 -2.97
C GLY A 88 12.40 0.11 -3.22
N MET A 89 11.72 0.52 -2.16
CA MET A 89 10.61 1.45 -2.16
C MET A 89 10.81 2.53 -1.10
N VAL A 90 10.22 3.71 -1.32
CA VAL A 90 10.28 4.83 -0.39
C VAL A 90 8.88 5.35 -0.07
N GLU A 91 8.68 5.73 1.18
CA GLU A 91 7.51 6.48 1.61
C GLU A 91 7.53 7.88 0.99
N ARG A 92 6.42 8.29 0.38
CA ARG A 92 6.24 9.62 -0.22
C ARG A 92 5.18 10.47 0.46
N ASP A 93 4.08 9.83 0.82
CA ASP A 93 2.94 10.48 1.42
C ASP A 93 2.40 9.60 2.55
N ARG A 94 1.71 10.25 3.49
CA ARG A 94 1.03 9.60 4.60
C ARG A 94 -0.29 10.30 4.87
N CYS A 95 -1.33 9.54 5.19
CA CYS A 95 -2.61 10.10 5.60
C CYS A 95 -3.28 9.24 6.67
N ALA A 96 -4.12 9.87 7.48
CA ALA A 96 -5.01 9.15 8.39
C ALA A 96 -6.22 8.63 7.61
N ILE A 97 -6.54 7.35 7.81
CA ILE A 97 -7.72 6.69 7.24
C ILE A 97 -8.68 6.43 8.40
N GLY A 98 -9.60 7.37 8.59
CA GLY A 98 -10.45 7.39 9.78
C GLY A 98 -9.63 7.55 11.06
N SER A 99 -10.04 6.87 12.13
CA SER A 99 -9.34 6.89 13.42
C SER A 99 -8.45 5.66 13.65
N ASP A 100 -8.68 4.59 12.89
CA ASP A 100 -8.09 3.27 13.18
C ASP A 100 -6.82 2.99 12.37
N TRP A 101 -6.64 3.65 11.23
CA TRP A 101 -5.59 3.32 10.27
C TRP A 101 -4.76 4.53 9.86
N THR A 102 -3.46 4.30 9.68
CA THR A 102 -2.54 5.24 9.06
C THR A 102 -2.12 4.64 7.72
N GLY A 103 -2.48 5.31 6.64
CA GLY A 103 -2.07 4.97 5.28
C GLY A 103 -0.72 5.59 4.95
N VAL A 104 0.14 4.82 4.29
CA VAL A 104 1.45 5.21 3.80
C VAL A 104 1.54 4.89 2.31
N LYS A 105 1.89 5.88 1.49
CA LYS A 105 2.11 5.71 0.06
C LYS A 105 3.58 5.39 -0.20
N LEU A 106 3.83 4.17 -0.67
CA LEU A 106 5.13 3.68 -1.09
C LEU A 106 5.25 3.78 -2.61
N VAL A 107 6.34 4.33 -3.09
CA VAL A 107 6.69 4.32 -4.51
C VAL A 107 7.97 3.52 -4.70
N VAL A 108 8.16 2.96 -5.88
CA VAL A 108 9.43 2.31 -6.24
C VAL A 108 10.57 3.32 -6.12
N ASP A 109 11.64 2.93 -5.43
CA ASP A 109 12.87 3.69 -5.37
C ASP A 109 13.59 3.52 -6.71
N GLY A 110 13.44 4.52 -7.56
CA GLY A 110 13.97 4.53 -8.91
C GLY A 110 13.99 5.98 -9.40
N ASP A 111 15.22 6.49 -9.58
CA ASP A 111 15.66 7.76 -10.15
C ASP A 111 14.63 8.89 -10.13
N ALA A 112 14.90 9.94 -9.36
CA ALA A 112 14.28 11.24 -9.61
C ALA A 112 14.35 11.48 -11.11
N GLY A 113 13.20 11.37 -11.80
CA GLY A 113 13.14 11.54 -13.23
C GLY A 113 13.89 12.80 -13.56
N SER A 114 14.97 12.65 -14.31
CA SER A 114 15.56 13.72 -15.09
C SER A 114 14.41 14.52 -15.71
N ALA A 115 14.25 15.75 -15.25
CA ALA A 115 13.48 16.80 -15.86
C ALA A 115 14.36 18.05 -15.87
#